data_AF-A0A951Y9V3-F1
#
_entry.id   AF-A0A951Y9V3-F1
#
_cell.length_a   1.000
_cell.length_b   1.000
_cell.length_c   1.000
_cell.angle_alpha   90.00
_cell.angle_beta   90.00
_cell.angle_gamma   90.00
#
_symmetry.space_group_name_H-M   'P 1'
#
loop_
_entity.id
_entity.type
_entity.pdbx_description
1 polymer ?
#
loop_
_entity_poly.entity_id
_entity_poly.type
_entity_poly.pdbx_seq_one_letter_code
_entity_poly.pdbx_strand_id
1 'polypeptide(L)'
;MRVLLQVLSAVLLLCISTAVYAQDFKGQQKKQEKLIKATYKQKKITELEYNKLMREQEIIKQTMDEYAADDVWTSKEKNAIHAKLERAEKRLKKYKTNNEIY
;
A
#
# COMPACT_ATOMS: atom_id res chain seq x y z
N MET A 1 1.10 44.71 27.59
CA MET A 1 1.37 44.45 26.15
C MET A 1 2.47 43.42 25.89
N ARG A 2 3.63 43.44 26.57
CA ARG A 2 4.73 42.47 26.34
C ARG A 2 4.35 41.00 26.58
N VAL A 3 3.56 40.71 27.61
CA VAL A 3 3.13 39.34 27.93
C VAL A 3 2.13 38.79 26.90
N LEU A 4 1.18 39.62 26.45
CA LEU A 4 0.24 39.26 25.37
C LEU A 4 0.96 38.93 24.06
N LEU A 5 2.04 39.66 23.72
CA LEU A 5 2.85 39.39 22.54
C LEU A 5 3.60 38.05 22.64
N GLN A 6 4.13 37.72 23.83
CA GLN A 6 4.82 36.45 24.09
C GLN A 6 3.86 35.24 24.07
N VAL A 7 2.64 35.40 24.60
CA VAL A 7 1.60 34.37 24.54
C VAL A 7 1.15 34.14 23.09
N LEU A 8 1.03 35.21 22.28
CA LEU A 8 0.72 35.10 20.85
C LEU A 8 1.81 34.35 20.06
N SER A 9 3.09 34.59 20.38
CA SER A 9 4.23 33.89 19.77
C SER A 9 4.28 32.41 20.16
N ALA A 10 3.88 32.05 21.40
CA ALA A 10 3.85 30.67 21.87
C ALA A 10 2.72 29.84 21.21
N VAL A 11 1.58 30.46 20.90
CA VAL A 11 0.47 29.79 20.18
C VAL A 11 0.81 29.53 18.71
N LEU A 12 1.59 30.42 18.07
CA LEU A 12 2.00 30.28 16.67
C LEU A 12 2.99 29.11 16.45
N LEU A 13 3.76 28.73 17.46
CA LEU A 13 4.74 27.63 17.43
C LEU A 13 4.12 26.23 17.59
N LEU A 14 2.84 26.14 17.94
CA LEU A 14 2.10 24.87 18.05
C LEU A 14 1.50 24.38 16.72
N CYS A 15 1.64 25.15 15.64
CA CYS A 15 1.30 24.71 14.28
C CYS A 15 2.40 23.81 13.68
N ILE A 16 2.87 22.83 14.46
CA ILE A 16 3.84 21.83 14.02
C ILE A 16 3.16 20.94 12.98
N SER A 17 3.42 21.29 11.72
CA SER A 17 3.47 20.43 10.54
C SER A 17 2.98 19.00 10.76
N THR A 18 1.68 18.77 10.54
CA THR A 18 1.18 17.43 10.25
C THR A 18 1.81 16.99 8.93
N ALA A 19 2.86 16.18 9.02
CA ALA A 19 3.43 15.51 7.86
C ALA A 19 2.35 14.58 7.29
N VAL A 20 1.64 15.05 6.27
CA VAL A 20 0.73 14.23 5.47
C VAL A 20 1.61 13.28 4.68
N TYR A 21 1.87 12.10 5.25
CA TYR A 21 2.50 11.01 4.51
C TYR A 21 1.53 10.57 3.41
N ALA A 22 1.77 11.00 2.18
CA ALA A 22 1.05 10.50 1.03
C ALA A 22 1.27 8.99 0.91
N GLN A 23 0.19 8.21 0.90
CA GLN A 23 0.27 6.76 0.82
C GLN A 23 0.63 6.33 -0.61
N ASP A 24 1.86 5.86 -0.82
CA ASP A 24 2.36 5.42 -2.13
C ASP A 24 1.88 4.00 -2.47
N PHE A 25 0.61 3.88 -2.86
CA PHE A 25 0.00 2.61 -3.26
C PHE A 25 0.66 1.99 -4.48
N LYS A 26 1.02 2.81 -5.48
CA LYS A 26 1.66 2.36 -6.72
C LYS A 26 3.04 1.77 -6.45
N GLY A 27 3.83 2.40 -5.58
CA GLY A 27 5.12 1.87 -5.14
C GLY A 27 4.97 0.56 -4.36
N GLN A 28 3.99 0.47 -3.45
CA GLN A 28 3.71 -0.76 -2.70
C GLN A 28 3.33 -1.91 -3.64
N GLN A 29 2.39 -1.69 -4.56
CA GLN A 29 1.97 -2.66 -5.57
C GLN A 29 3.17 -3.14 -6.41
N LYS A 30 3.99 -2.22 -6.94
CA LYS A 30 5.19 -2.58 -7.72
C LYS A 30 6.19 -3.41 -6.92
N LYS A 31 6.41 -3.07 -5.64
CA LYS A 31 7.29 -3.84 -4.75
C LYS A 31 6.75 -5.26 -4.54
N GLN A 32 5.44 -5.40 -4.32
CA GLN A 32 4.78 -6.69 -4.16
C GLN A 32 4.89 -7.55 -5.43
N GLU A 33 4.62 -6.98 -6.60
CA GLU A 33 4.76 -7.68 -7.89
C GLU A 33 6.20 -8.17 -8.14
N LYS A 34 7.21 -7.33 -7.87
CA LYS A 34 8.62 -7.72 -7.95
C LYS A 34 8.94 -8.89 -7.02
N LEU A 35 8.43 -8.84 -5.79
CA LEU A 35 8.65 -9.90 -4.80
C LEU A 35 7.97 -11.22 -5.23
N ILE A 36 6.76 -11.17 -5.79
CA ILE A 36 6.06 -12.33 -6.34
C ILE A 36 6.89 -12.98 -7.45
N LYS A 37 7.33 -12.19 -8.44
CA LYS A 37 8.17 -12.67 -9.55
C LYS A 37 9.48 -13.28 -9.06
N ALA A 38 10.15 -12.64 -8.10
CA ALA A 38 11.38 -13.17 -7.50
C ALA A 38 11.14 -14.49 -6.74
N THR A 39 10.03 -14.59 -6.01
CA THR A 39 9.67 -15.80 -5.24
C THR A 39 9.38 -16.98 -6.19
N TYR A 40 8.66 -16.73 -7.28
CA TYR A 40 8.42 -17.73 -8.32
C TYR A 40 9.72 -18.16 -9.02
N LYS A 41 10.60 -17.22 -9.37
CA LYS A 41 11.92 -17.54 -9.94
C LYS A 41 12.76 -18.41 -9.01
N GLN A 42 12.62 -18.24 -7.70
CA GLN A 42 13.25 -19.08 -6.68
C GLN A 42 12.54 -20.43 -6.46
N LYS A 43 11.49 -20.75 -7.23
CA LYS A 43 10.65 -21.95 -7.11
C LYS A 43 10.04 -22.13 -5.71
N LYS A 44 9.79 -21.02 -5.00
CA LYS A 44 9.20 -21.01 -3.65
C LYS A 44 7.66 -20.97 -3.66
N ILE A 45 7.07 -20.82 -4.83
CA ILE A 45 5.64 -20.88 -5.08
C ILE A 45 5.43 -21.58 -6.42
N THR A 46 4.29 -22.26 -6.57
CA THR A 46 3.89 -22.93 -7.80
C THR A 46 3.49 -21.94 -8.89
N GLU A 47 3.39 -22.40 -10.13
CA GLU A 47 2.86 -21.60 -11.24
C GLU A 47 1.40 -21.18 -10.99
N LEU A 48 0.58 -22.07 -10.43
CA LEU A 48 -0.81 -21.77 -10.09
C LEU A 48 -0.92 -20.64 -9.05
N GLU A 49 -0.09 -20.69 -8.01
CA GLU A 49 -0.02 -19.64 -6.97
C GLU A 49 0.52 -18.32 -7.53
N TYR A 50 1.55 -18.39 -8.37
CA TYR A 50 2.08 -17.24 -9.08
C TYR A 50 0.99 -16.55 -9.92
N ASN A 51 0.26 -17.31 -10.73
CA ASN A 51 -0.81 -16.78 -11.58
C ASN A 51 -1.93 -16.15 -10.75
N LYS A 52 -2.32 -16.77 -9.63
CA LYS A 52 -3.30 -16.20 -8.68
C LYS A 52 -2.81 -14.87 -8.10
N LEU A 53 -1.57 -14.81 -7.61
CA LEU A 53 -0.99 -13.60 -7.03
C LEU A 53 -0.85 -12.48 -8.07
N MET A 54 -0.43 -12.81 -9.29
CA MET A 54 -0.32 -11.82 -10.38
C MET A 54 -1.68 -11.28 -10.82
N ARG A 55 -2.72 -12.13 -10.85
CA ARG A 55 -4.10 -11.68 -11.09
C ARG A 55 -4.58 -10.72 -10.01
N GLU A 56 -4.24 -10.96 -8.74
CA GLU A 56 -4.55 -10.00 -7.66
C GLU A 56 -3.83 -8.65 -7.89
N GLN A 57 -2.58 -8.66 -8.37
CA GLN A 57 -1.87 -7.42 -8.72
C GLN A 57 -2.53 -6.65 -9.87
N GLU A 58 -3.01 -7.36 -10.89
CA GLU A 58 -3.74 -6.76 -12.01
C GLU A 58 -5.05 -6.11 -11.55
N ILE A 59 -5.84 -6.81 -10.72
CA ILE A 59 -7.06 -6.26 -10.14
C ILE A 59 -6.77 -5.01 -9.31
N ILE A 60 -5.69 -5.01 -8.53
CA ILE A 60 -5.28 -3.84 -7.75
C ILE A 60 -4.97 -2.67 -8.69
N LYS A 61 -4.20 -2.89 -9.77
CA LYS A 61 -3.90 -1.84 -10.77
C LYS A 61 -5.17 -1.27 -11.38
N GLN A 62 -6.04 -2.13 -11.88
CA GLN A 62 -7.33 -1.72 -12.47
C GLN A 62 -8.16 -0.90 -11.47
N THR A 63 -8.22 -1.33 -10.21
CA THR A 63 -8.95 -0.57 -9.18
C THR A 63 -8.32 0.79 -8.92
N MET A 64 -6.98 0.89 -8.92
CA MET A 64 -6.29 2.19 -8.76
C MET A 64 -6.54 3.10 -9.96
N ASP A 65 -6.58 2.54 -11.17
CA ASP A 65 -6.86 3.29 -12.40
C ASP A 65 -8.32 3.79 -12.43
N GLU A 66 -9.26 2.95 -12.00
CA GLU A 66 -10.68 3.33 -11.81
C GLU A 66 -10.83 4.47 -10.79
N TYR A 67 -10.18 4.37 -9.63
CA TYR A 67 -10.24 5.42 -8.60
C TYR A 67 -9.45 6.68 -8.96
N ALA A 68 -8.56 6.61 -9.94
CA ALA A 68 -7.85 7.77 -10.45
C ALA A 68 -8.64 8.53 -11.54
N ALA A 69 -9.80 8.03 -11.97
CA ALA A 69 -10.55 8.62 -13.09
C ALA A 69 -11.06 10.04 -12.82
N ASP A 70 -11.28 10.41 -11.56
CA ASP A 70 -11.73 11.73 -11.12
C ASP A 70 -10.64 12.57 -10.43
N ASP A 71 -9.39 12.11 -10.50
CA ASP A 71 -8.20 12.69 -9.85
C ASP A 71 -8.30 12.86 -8.32
N VAL A 72 -9.33 12.30 -7.66
CA VAL A 72 -9.58 12.49 -6.22
C VAL A 72 -9.88 11.16 -5.53
N TRP A 73 -8.91 10.65 -4.78
CA TRP A 73 -9.11 9.43 -4.00
C TRP A 73 -9.75 9.73 -2.63
N THR A 74 -10.96 9.23 -2.44
CA THR A 74 -11.65 9.23 -1.15
C THR A 74 -10.94 8.34 -0.14
N SER A 75 -11.18 8.57 1.15
CA SER A 75 -10.65 7.71 2.22
C SER A 75 -11.12 6.26 2.08
N LYS A 76 -12.35 6.04 1.57
CA LYS A 76 -12.91 4.70 1.34
C LYS A 76 -12.11 3.94 0.28
N GLU A 77 -11.76 4.60 -0.81
CA GLU A 77 -10.99 4.03 -1.92
C GLU A 77 -9.56 3.73 -1.51
N LYS A 78 -8.91 4.65 -0.80
CA LYS A 78 -7.59 4.44 -0.19
C LYS A 78 -7.58 3.20 0.71
N ASN A 79 -8.59 3.08 1.59
CA ASN A 79 -8.73 1.92 2.46
C ASN A 79 -9.00 0.62 1.69
N ALA A 80 -9.77 0.69 0.61
CA ALA A 80 -10.03 -0.46 -0.24
C ALA A 80 -8.75 -0.96 -0.93
N ILE A 81 -7.92 -0.06 -1.48
CA ILE A 81 -6.63 -0.42 -2.07
C ILE A 81 -5.68 -0.97 -1.00
N HIS A 82 -5.61 -0.32 0.16
CA HIS A 82 -4.80 -0.80 1.28
C HIS A 82 -5.17 -2.24 1.68
N ALA A 83 -6.46 -2.52 1.86
CA ALA A 83 -6.94 -3.86 2.21
C ALA A 83 -6.64 -4.90 1.13
N LYS A 84 -6.69 -4.53 -0.16
CA LYS A 84 -6.32 -5.43 -1.26
C LYS A 84 -4.83 -5.76 -1.23
N LEU A 85 -3.97 -4.77 -1.04
CA LEU A 85 -2.51 -4.96 -0.91
C LEU A 85 -2.16 -5.84 0.29
N GLU A 86 -2.77 -5.60 1.45
CA GLU A 86 -2.56 -6.38 2.67
C GLU A 86 -2.98 -7.85 2.49
N ARG A 87 -4.12 -8.10 1.85
CA ARG A 87 -4.57 -9.46 1.54
C ARG A 87 -3.62 -10.19 0.61
N ALA A 88 -3.15 -9.54 -0.46
CA ALA A 88 -2.17 -10.13 -1.37
C ALA A 88 -0.84 -10.42 -0.65
N GLU A 89 -0.45 -9.59 0.32
CA GLU A 89 0.78 -9.81 1.10
C GLU A 89 0.64 -11.02 2.02
N LYS A 90 -0.48 -11.11 2.75
CA LYS A 90 -0.81 -12.26 3.59
C LYS A 90 -0.84 -13.55 2.77
N ARG A 91 -1.43 -13.52 1.57
CA ARG A 91 -1.47 -14.68 0.68
C ARG A 91 -0.07 -15.10 0.22
N LEU A 92 0.78 -14.16 -0.20
CA LEU A 92 2.16 -14.46 -0.56
C LEU A 92 2.94 -15.08 0.61
N LYS A 93 2.77 -14.55 1.82
CA LYS A 93 3.38 -15.13 3.03
C LYS A 93 2.91 -16.57 3.25
N LYS A 94 1.60 -16.81 3.15
CA LYS A 94 1.02 -18.16 3.29
C LYS A 94 1.62 -19.14 2.28
N TYR A 95 1.70 -18.77 1.00
CA TYR A 95 2.28 -19.65 -0.04
C TYR A 95 3.77 -19.91 0.19
N LYS A 96 4.54 -18.92 0.66
CA LYS A 96 5.95 -19.13 1.02
C LYS A 96 6.16 -20.10 2.18
N THR A 97 5.21 -20.18 3.11
CA THR A 97 5.29 -21.04 4.31
C THR A 97 4.57 -22.36 4.15
N ASN A 98 3.77 -22.54 3.09
CA ASN A 98 3.16 -23.82 2.80
C ASN A 98 4.27 -24.80 2.40
N ASN A 99 4.61 -25.73 3.29
CA ASN A 99 5.47 -26.90 3.01
C ASN A 99 4.76 -27.92 2.10
N GLU A 100 3.87 -27.48 1.22
CA GLU A 100 3.34 -28.34 0.16
C GLU A 100 4.47 -28.49 -0.86
N ILE A 101 5.35 -29.44 -0.58
CA ILE A 101 6.26 -30.02 -1.57
C ILE A 101 5.34 -30.71 -2.58
N TYR A 102 5.11 -30.04 -3.72
CA TYR A 102 4.47 -30.65 -4.88
C TYR A 102 5.49 -31.46 -5.69
#